data_AF-A0AAW0MLY9-F1
#
_entry.id   AF-A0AAW0MLY9-F1
#
_cell.length_a   1.000
_cell.length_b   1.000
_cell.length_c   1.000
_cell.angle_alpha   90.00
_cell.angle_beta   90.00
_cell.angle_gamma   90.00
#
_symmetry.space_group_name_H-M   'P 1'
#
loop_
_entity.id
_entity.type
_entity.pdbx_description
1 polymer ?
#
loop_
_entity_poly.entity_id
_entity_poly.type
_entity_poly.pdbx_seq_one_letter_code
_entity_poly.pdbx_strand_id
1 'polypeptide(L)'
;MESCCVSCCVKHVDIRPGAADWGRGNISSCGCGSGGSQVSASFKSSTSINYSFQGSKEKTHNHSTRAHASVVSDLSFRAENVSLSFRTIQTPALLLLISSYYGEYLTLLLNKQGKLEVAYRLDSSRVREVLRSTVGNLANGLLHSITLNRDGDRVIIQIDENMAEYFNLTSDVEFNGLRSMILGRVQDTSEFDPDLARIAAAGFTGCMSAVLFNTISPLKAALLHPDSSPTTVIGPLVQSRCGSPSGGSPAAETVHTLSGQSGSVEMGQPLVNAVKSDSALIGGVIALVIFVTLSASAIMARFLYRRKWTCRSQDVKTVKPDDCPELPFSSQNNSHSTGSSENQKEYFI
;
A
#
# COMPACT_ATOMS: atom_id res chain seq x y z
N MET A 1 16.45 1.43 30.56
CA MET A 1 17.25 1.18 29.34
C MET A 1 16.37 1.49 28.13
N GLU A 2 16.13 2.78 27.84
CA GLU A 2 15.18 3.19 26.78
C GLU A 2 15.64 4.46 26.04
N SER A 3 16.91 4.83 26.17
CA SER A 3 17.45 6.09 25.62
C SER A 3 18.29 5.90 24.35
N CYS A 4 18.37 4.69 23.77
CA CYS A 4 19.30 4.38 22.68
C CYS A 4 18.73 4.49 21.26
N CYS A 5 17.40 4.62 21.07
CA CYS A 5 16.83 4.55 19.71
C CYS A 5 17.07 5.80 18.85
N VAL A 6 17.36 6.97 19.43
CA VAL A 6 17.49 8.21 18.65
C VAL A 6 18.90 8.39 18.04
N SER A 7 19.92 7.73 18.60
CA SER A 7 21.32 8.04 18.24
C SER A 7 21.93 7.20 17.11
N CYS A 8 21.25 6.15 16.60
CA CYS A 8 21.89 5.21 15.67
C CYS A 8 21.77 5.55 14.17
N CYS A 9 21.09 6.63 13.77
CA CYS A 9 20.91 6.92 12.33
C CYS A 9 22.01 7.79 11.69
N VAL A 10 23.02 8.26 12.43
CA VAL A 10 24.10 9.07 11.83
C VAL A 10 25.47 8.62 12.34
N LYS A 11 26.05 7.61 11.68
CA LYS A 11 27.51 7.50 11.59
C LYS A 11 27.90 7.21 10.13
N HIS A 12 28.55 8.19 9.53
CA HIS A 12 29.22 8.12 8.24
C HIS A 12 30.17 6.92 8.18
N VAL A 13 30.12 6.17 7.08
CA VAL A 13 31.21 5.27 6.67
C VAL A 13 32.16 6.09 5.80
N ASP A 14 33.35 6.38 6.32
CA ASP A 14 34.48 6.83 5.52
C ASP A 14 35.03 5.63 4.73
N ILE A 15 34.87 5.63 3.41
CA ILE A 15 35.54 4.68 2.52
C ILE A 15 36.87 5.31 2.10
N ARG A 16 37.99 4.80 2.63
CA ARG A 16 39.32 5.01 2.02
C ARG A 16 39.52 3.97 0.89
N PRO A 17 40.13 4.35 -0.24
CA PRO A 17 40.36 3.42 -1.34
C PRO A 17 41.60 2.57 -1.07
N GLY A 18 41.45 1.24 -1.19
CA GLY A 18 42.58 0.31 -1.28
C GLY A 18 42.73 -0.64 -0.09
N ALA A 19 41.87 -1.67 -0.03
CA ALA A 19 42.21 -2.99 0.48
C ALA A 19 41.08 -3.95 0.09
N ALA A 20 41.39 -4.95 -0.74
CA ALA A 20 40.51 -6.07 -1.00
C ALA A 20 40.54 -7.00 0.22
N ASP A 21 39.42 -7.11 0.94
CA ASP A 21 39.23 -8.20 1.90
C ASP A 21 37.80 -8.74 1.81
N TRP A 22 37.68 -9.97 1.32
CA TRP A 22 36.44 -10.72 1.25
C TRP A 22 36.18 -11.38 2.61
N GLY A 23 35.73 -10.56 3.56
CA GLY A 23 35.35 -10.99 4.91
C GLY A 23 33.84 -10.99 5.11
N ARG A 24 33.27 -12.17 5.37
CA ARG A 24 31.86 -12.43 5.67
C ARG A 24 31.43 -11.66 6.94
N GLY A 25 30.90 -10.45 6.80
CA GLY A 25 30.41 -9.60 7.89
C GLY A 25 28.88 -9.51 7.90
N ASN A 26 28.24 -10.04 8.94
CA ASN A 26 26.81 -9.90 9.17
C ASN A 26 26.43 -8.42 9.32
N ILE A 27 25.67 -7.89 8.35
CA ILE A 27 24.95 -6.63 8.49
C ILE A 27 23.83 -6.87 9.49
N SER A 28 24.06 -6.54 10.75
CA SER A 28 23.00 -6.44 11.75
C SER A 28 22.16 -5.20 11.42
N SER A 29 21.14 -5.40 10.57
CA SER A 29 20.04 -4.45 10.41
C SER A 29 19.44 -4.18 11.79
N CYS A 30 19.54 -2.95 12.27
CA CYS A 30 18.79 -2.52 13.44
C CYS A 30 17.31 -2.40 13.04
N GLY A 31 16.64 -3.55 12.92
CA GLY A 31 15.19 -3.60 12.90
C GLY A 31 14.69 -3.18 14.27
N CYS A 32 14.13 -1.98 14.39
CA CYS A 32 13.17 -1.73 15.45
C CYS A 32 12.06 -2.76 15.29
N GLY A 33 11.95 -3.67 16.27
CA GLY A 33 11.02 -4.78 16.21
C GLY A 33 9.62 -4.34 15.79
N SER A 34 9.04 -5.09 14.86
CA SER A 34 7.65 -5.02 14.40
C SER A 34 6.65 -5.40 15.50
N GLY A 35 6.75 -4.77 16.67
CA GLY A 35 5.93 -5.02 17.86
C GLY A 35 5.16 -3.79 18.35
N GLY A 36 5.03 -2.74 17.52
CA GLY A 36 4.16 -1.61 17.82
C GLY A 36 2.82 -1.79 17.12
N SER A 37 1.72 -1.73 17.86
CA SER A 37 0.37 -1.69 17.28
C SER A 37 0.25 -0.57 16.24
N GLN A 38 -0.40 -0.86 15.11
CA GLN A 38 -0.73 0.13 14.09
C GLN A 38 -1.59 1.22 14.74
N VAL A 39 -1.18 2.48 14.60
CA VAL A 39 -1.92 3.62 15.14
C VAL A 39 -2.85 4.21 14.08
N SER A 40 -3.94 4.80 14.56
CA SER A 40 -4.97 5.45 13.76
C SER A 40 -5.50 6.68 14.49
N ALA A 41 -5.85 7.73 13.74
CA ALA A 41 -6.43 8.94 14.29
C ALA A 41 -7.53 9.53 13.39
N SER A 42 -8.48 10.19 14.03
CA SER A 42 -9.49 11.00 13.37
C SER A 42 -8.97 12.42 13.16
N PHE A 43 -9.15 12.92 11.94
CA PHE A 43 -8.78 14.26 11.51
C PHE A 43 -10.04 15.09 11.31
N LYS A 44 -10.01 16.32 11.81
CA LYS A 44 -10.92 17.39 11.39
C LYS A 44 -10.21 18.26 10.36
N SER A 45 -10.97 19.04 9.61
CA SER A 45 -10.43 20.01 8.62
C SER A 45 -9.40 20.98 9.21
N SER A 46 -9.46 21.28 10.51
CA SER A 46 -8.50 22.13 11.22
C SER A 46 -7.24 21.39 11.71
N THR A 47 -7.22 20.06 11.65
CA THR A 47 -6.14 19.23 12.20
C THR A 47 -4.97 19.21 11.21
N SER A 48 -3.76 19.44 11.72
CA SER A 48 -2.51 19.38 10.97
C SER A 48 -1.47 18.64 11.79
N ILE A 49 -0.82 17.65 11.19
CA ILE A 49 0.40 17.03 11.73
C ILE A 49 1.52 17.38 10.78
N ASN A 50 2.55 18.06 11.26
CA ASN A 50 3.75 18.37 10.50
C ASN A 50 4.95 17.64 11.12
N TYR A 51 5.55 16.72 10.37
CA TYR A 51 6.82 16.09 10.71
C TYR A 51 7.95 16.86 10.03
N SER A 52 8.87 17.40 10.83
CA SER A 52 10.09 18.05 10.33
C SER A 52 11.19 17.02 10.14
N PHE A 53 11.79 17.00 8.95
CA PHE A 53 12.96 16.15 8.68
C PHE A 53 14.27 16.74 9.25
N GLN A 54 14.25 18.00 9.68
CA GLN A 54 15.41 18.61 10.32
C GLN A 54 15.61 18.01 11.72
N GLY A 55 16.79 17.45 11.95
CA GLY A 55 17.17 16.78 13.18
C GLY A 55 16.85 17.60 14.42
N SER A 56 16.33 16.91 15.43
CA SER A 56 16.12 17.38 16.79
C SER A 56 17.19 18.39 17.21
N LYS A 57 16.79 19.60 17.62
CA LYS A 57 17.70 20.49 18.33
C LYS A 57 18.15 19.78 19.60
N GLU A 58 19.36 19.22 19.61
CA GLU A 58 20.04 18.90 20.85
C GLU A 58 20.21 20.22 21.62
N LYS A 59 19.49 20.32 22.74
CA LYS A 59 19.61 21.44 23.66
C LYS A 59 20.87 21.20 24.50
N THR A 60 22.04 21.34 23.89
CA THR A 60 23.31 21.28 24.62
C THR A 60 23.42 22.57 25.43
N HIS A 61 23.21 22.45 26.74
CA HIS A 61 23.42 23.55 27.67
C HIS A 61 24.94 23.82 27.75
N ASN A 62 25.32 25.05 27.43
CA ASN A 62 26.59 25.74 27.72
C ASN A 62 27.88 25.18 27.07
N HIS A 63 28.34 25.84 26.00
CA HIS A 63 29.51 26.72 26.05
C HIS A 63 29.58 27.59 24.78
N SER A 64 30.23 28.73 24.92
CA SER A 64 30.23 29.93 24.07
C SER A 64 30.69 29.76 22.62
N THR A 65 30.03 30.52 21.73
CA THR A 65 30.55 31.12 20.47
C THR A 65 31.13 30.20 19.38
N ARG A 66 30.25 29.72 18.49
CA ARG A 66 30.34 29.93 17.02
C ARG A 66 29.02 29.53 16.38
N ALA A 67 28.46 30.39 15.53
CA ALA A 67 27.31 30.03 14.70
C ALA A 67 27.76 28.94 13.71
N HIS A 68 27.53 27.68 14.08
CA HIS A 68 27.54 26.60 13.11
C HIS A 68 26.18 26.63 12.44
N ALA A 69 26.13 27.15 11.21
CA ALA A 69 25.04 26.87 10.30
C ALA A 69 24.83 25.35 10.32
N SER A 70 23.66 24.91 10.79
CA SER A 70 23.31 23.50 10.74
C SER A 70 23.44 23.07 9.28
N VAL A 71 24.42 22.22 8.99
CA VAL A 71 24.50 21.53 7.70
C VAL A 71 23.15 20.84 7.56
N VAL A 72 22.31 21.35 6.66
CA VAL A 72 21.10 20.66 6.24
C VAL A 72 21.63 19.34 5.72
N SER A 73 21.43 18.25 6.47
CA SER A 73 21.65 16.92 5.93
C SER A 73 20.76 16.84 4.71
N ASP A 74 21.35 16.83 3.53
CA ASP A 74 20.61 16.80 2.27
C ASP A 74 20.00 15.41 2.15
N LEU A 75 18.79 15.26 2.68
CA LEU A 75 18.02 14.03 2.62
C LEU A 75 17.48 13.91 1.20
N SER A 76 18.32 13.36 0.33
CA SER A 76 18.00 13.08 -1.06
C SER A 76 17.59 11.63 -1.25
N PHE A 77 16.45 11.39 -1.88
CA PHE A 77 15.91 10.06 -2.14
C PHE A 77 15.78 9.81 -3.64
N ARG A 78 16.35 8.71 -4.13
CA ARG A 78 16.04 8.14 -5.45
C ARG A 78 14.92 7.10 -5.40
N ALA A 79 14.57 6.66 -4.19
CA ALA A 79 13.52 5.69 -3.96
C ALA A 79 12.75 6.08 -2.70
N GLU A 80 11.43 6.05 -2.77
CA GLU A 80 10.56 6.22 -1.62
C GLU A 80 9.50 5.12 -1.57
N ASN A 81 9.23 4.65 -0.36
CA ASN A 81 8.10 3.80 -0.06
C ASN A 81 7.13 4.57 0.84
N VAL A 82 5.95 4.87 0.31
CA VAL A 82 4.90 5.57 1.05
C VAL A 82 3.73 4.62 1.22
N SER A 83 3.26 4.45 2.45
CA SER A 83 2.01 3.75 2.71
C SER A 83 1.14 4.52 3.69
N LEU A 84 -0.17 4.47 3.47
CA LEU A 84 -1.16 4.99 4.40
C LEU A 84 -2.48 4.28 4.16
N SER A 85 -3.30 4.17 5.20
CA SER A 85 -4.70 3.81 5.03
C SER A 85 -5.59 4.96 5.49
N PHE A 86 -6.72 5.15 4.84
CA PHE A 86 -7.62 6.26 5.13
C PHE A 86 -9.08 5.86 4.91
N ARG A 87 -9.97 6.62 5.57
CA ARG A 87 -11.41 6.55 5.41
C ARG A 87 -11.95 7.98 5.32
N THR A 88 -12.61 8.33 4.22
CA THR A 88 -13.22 9.65 4.03
C THR A 88 -14.39 9.60 3.05
N ILE A 89 -15.22 10.64 3.10
CA ILE A 89 -16.25 10.98 2.09
C ILE A 89 -15.96 12.34 1.43
N GLN A 90 -14.83 12.97 1.78
CA GLN A 90 -14.44 14.29 1.30
C GLN A 90 -13.77 14.20 -0.08
N THR A 91 -14.23 15.01 -1.03
CA THR A 91 -13.55 15.25 -2.30
C THR A 91 -13.63 16.74 -2.67
N PRO A 92 -12.58 17.32 -3.27
CA PRO A 92 -11.19 16.81 -3.27
C PRO A 92 -10.60 16.80 -1.85
N ALA A 93 -9.58 15.98 -1.62
CA ALA A 93 -8.92 15.89 -0.32
C ALA A 93 -7.42 15.58 -0.46
N LEU A 94 -6.58 16.40 0.17
CA LEU A 94 -5.14 16.13 0.27
C LEU A 94 -4.90 15.14 1.42
N LEU A 95 -4.27 14.00 1.12
CA LEU A 95 -3.98 12.96 2.11
C LEU A 95 -2.58 13.13 2.72
N LEU A 96 -1.61 13.47 1.88
CA LEU A 96 -0.21 13.62 2.26
C LEU A 96 0.45 14.67 1.37
N LEU A 97 1.27 15.52 1.99
CA LEU A 97 2.20 16.43 1.31
C LEU A 97 3.59 16.25 1.89
N ILE A 98 4.58 16.01 1.05
CA ILE A 98 6.00 16.04 1.41
C ILE A 98 6.64 17.15 0.58
N SER A 99 7.35 18.06 1.23
CA SER A 99 7.97 19.21 0.57
C SER A 99 9.47 19.28 0.84
N SER A 100 10.22 19.89 -0.07
CA SER A 100 11.64 20.20 0.11
C SER A 100 11.90 21.69 0.32
N TYR A 101 13.13 22.01 0.71
CA TYR A 101 13.63 23.39 0.73
C TYR A 101 13.83 23.98 -0.68
N TYR A 102 13.85 23.14 -1.72
CA TYR A 102 14.12 23.54 -3.10
C TYR A 102 12.85 23.73 -3.93
N GLY A 103 11.66 23.66 -3.31
CA GLY A 103 10.37 23.80 -3.99
C GLY A 103 9.91 22.51 -4.70
N GLU A 104 10.57 21.38 -4.42
CA GLU A 104 10.15 20.06 -4.84
C GLU A 104 9.09 19.51 -3.88
N TYR A 105 8.16 18.72 -4.39
CA TYR A 105 7.14 18.10 -3.54
C TYR A 105 6.54 16.82 -4.13
N LEU A 106 5.99 16.01 -3.23
CA LEU A 106 5.14 14.86 -3.51
C LEU A 106 3.79 15.06 -2.81
N THR A 107 2.69 14.87 -3.54
CA THR A 107 1.34 14.87 -2.97
C THR A 107 0.56 13.62 -3.30
N LEU A 108 -0.16 13.08 -2.32
CA LEU A 108 -1.25 12.11 -2.54
C LEU A 108 -2.57 12.83 -2.32
N LEU A 109 -3.41 12.89 -3.34
CA LEU A 109 -4.64 13.66 -3.35
C LEU A 109 -5.80 12.86 -3.96
N LEU A 110 -6.98 12.95 -3.36
CA LEU A 110 -8.23 12.53 -4.00
C LEU A 110 -8.77 13.68 -4.83
N ASN A 111 -8.95 13.45 -6.13
CA ASN A 111 -9.50 14.48 -7.02
C ASN A 111 -11.01 14.65 -6.82
N LYS A 112 -11.63 15.50 -7.66
CA LYS A 112 -13.07 15.80 -7.58
C LYS A 112 -13.96 14.58 -7.82
N GLN A 113 -13.43 13.54 -8.45
CA GLN A 113 -14.10 12.27 -8.72
C GLN A 113 -13.76 11.20 -7.65
N GLY A 114 -12.95 11.57 -6.64
CA GLY A 114 -12.50 10.68 -5.59
C GLY A 114 -11.46 9.64 -6.04
N LYS A 115 -10.86 9.81 -7.22
CA LYS A 115 -9.74 8.98 -7.66
C LYS A 115 -8.43 9.49 -7.07
N LEU A 116 -7.49 8.59 -6.83
CA LEU A 116 -6.15 8.95 -6.37
C LEU A 116 -5.35 9.62 -7.49
N GLU A 117 -4.77 10.77 -7.17
CA GLU A 117 -3.74 11.45 -7.94
C GLU A 117 -2.48 11.55 -7.09
N VAL A 118 -1.38 11.00 -7.61
CA VAL A 118 -0.04 11.15 -7.05
C VAL A 118 0.68 12.16 -7.91
N ALA A 119 1.09 13.29 -7.34
CA ALA A 119 1.82 14.32 -8.09
C ALA A 119 3.24 14.46 -7.58
N TYR A 120 4.19 14.46 -8.51
CA TYR A 120 5.60 14.71 -8.26
C TYR A 120 6.01 16.03 -8.92
N ARG A 121 6.72 16.87 -8.18
CA ARG A 121 7.51 17.96 -8.72
C ARG A 121 8.92 17.80 -8.17
N LEU A 122 9.78 17.12 -8.92
CA LEU A 122 11.18 16.84 -8.52
C LEU A 122 12.17 17.89 -9.02
N ASP A 123 11.69 18.88 -9.78
CA ASP A 123 12.48 20.03 -10.24
C ASP A 123 11.58 21.27 -10.15
N SER A 124 11.98 22.27 -9.36
CA SER A 124 11.19 23.47 -9.15
C SER A 124 11.07 24.36 -10.40
N SER A 125 11.94 24.18 -11.39
CA SER A 125 11.80 24.84 -12.70
C SER A 125 10.74 24.18 -13.60
N ARG A 126 10.32 22.95 -13.28
CA ARG A 126 9.36 22.17 -14.05
C ARG A 126 7.96 22.18 -13.44
N VAL A 127 6.99 21.86 -14.30
CA VAL A 127 5.60 21.60 -13.90
C VAL A 127 5.52 20.23 -13.24
N ARG A 128 4.61 20.09 -12.26
CA ARG A 128 4.34 18.80 -11.62
C ARG A 128 3.84 17.76 -12.63
N GLU A 129 4.25 16.51 -12.45
CA GLU A 129 3.75 15.34 -13.15
C GLU A 129 2.67 14.67 -12.30
N VAL A 130 1.48 14.42 -12.86
CA VAL A 130 0.33 13.87 -12.14
C VAL A 130 0.02 12.47 -12.64
N LEU A 131 0.21 11.48 -11.77
CA LEU A 131 -0.10 10.08 -11.98
C LEU A 131 -1.50 9.80 -11.45
N ARG A 132 -2.43 9.44 -12.35
CA ARG A 132 -3.83 9.23 -12.02
C ARG A 132 -4.15 7.75 -11.96
N SER A 133 -4.68 7.30 -10.83
CA SER A 133 -5.10 5.92 -10.71
C SER A 133 -6.37 5.63 -11.51
N THR A 134 -6.48 4.40 -12.00
CA THR A 134 -7.67 3.92 -12.71
C THR A 134 -8.77 3.48 -11.76
N VAL A 135 -8.40 3.13 -10.51
CA VAL A 135 -9.33 2.73 -9.44
C VAL A 135 -10.43 3.77 -9.25
N GLY A 136 -11.63 3.29 -8.89
CA GLY A 136 -12.84 4.11 -8.75
C GLY A 136 -12.78 5.12 -7.60
N ASN A 137 -13.95 5.63 -7.21
CA ASN A 137 -14.07 6.60 -6.12
C ASN A 137 -13.66 5.97 -4.77
N LEU A 138 -12.57 6.48 -4.19
CA LEU A 138 -12.02 6.09 -2.88
C LEU A 138 -12.56 6.93 -1.72
N ALA A 139 -13.27 8.02 -2.00
CA ALA A 139 -13.98 8.82 -0.99
C ALA A 139 -15.40 8.30 -0.77
N ASN A 140 -15.53 6.99 -0.58
CA ASN A 140 -16.81 6.27 -0.47
C ASN A 140 -17.16 5.92 0.99
N GLY A 141 -16.38 6.41 1.97
CA GLY A 141 -16.60 6.13 3.38
C GLY A 141 -16.16 4.74 3.84
N LEU A 142 -15.44 3.97 3.01
CA LEU A 142 -14.77 2.72 3.37
C LEU A 142 -13.29 2.98 3.71
N LEU A 143 -12.66 1.99 4.35
CA LEU A 143 -11.23 2.02 4.62
C LEU A 143 -10.48 1.55 3.36
N HIS A 144 -9.58 2.40 2.86
CA HIS A 144 -8.71 2.09 1.73
C HIS A 144 -7.24 2.17 2.16
N SER A 145 -6.39 1.34 1.58
CA SER A 145 -4.94 1.35 1.79
C SER A 145 -4.21 1.65 0.50
N ILE A 146 -3.31 2.64 0.53
CA ILE A 146 -2.46 3.03 -0.59
C ILE A 146 -1.03 2.65 -0.25
N THR A 147 -0.35 2.03 -1.21
CA THR A 147 1.10 1.83 -1.21
C THR A 147 1.66 2.42 -2.50
N LEU A 148 2.65 3.28 -2.36
CA LEU A 148 3.38 3.94 -3.43
C LEU A 148 4.86 3.56 -3.28
N ASN A 149 5.43 2.98 -4.31
CA ASN A 149 6.85 2.63 -4.35
C ASN A 149 7.49 3.28 -5.58
N ARG A 150 8.41 4.22 -5.36
CA ARG A 150 9.21 4.81 -6.42
C ARG A 150 10.63 4.27 -6.36
N ASP A 151 11.19 4.01 -7.54
CA ASP A 151 12.58 3.62 -7.76
C ASP A 151 13.07 4.32 -9.04
N GLY A 152 13.76 5.46 -8.87
CA GLY A 152 14.12 6.36 -9.95
C GLY A 152 12.89 6.98 -10.62
N ASP A 153 12.81 6.88 -11.93
CA ASP A 153 11.68 7.35 -12.72
C ASP A 153 10.44 6.45 -12.59
N ARG A 154 10.62 5.18 -12.21
CA ARG A 154 9.52 4.21 -12.12
C ARG A 154 8.73 4.37 -10.82
N VAL A 155 7.43 4.50 -10.95
CA VAL A 155 6.47 4.61 -9.84
C VAL A 155 5.45 3.48 -9.92
N ILE A 156 5.27 2.77 -8.81
CA ILE A 156 4.27 1.71 -8.65
C ILE A 156 3.25 2.16 -7.62
N ILE A 157 1.97 2.16 -8.00
CA ILE A 157 0.84 2.48 -7.13
C ILE A 157 0.00 1.22 -6.94
N GLN A 158 -0.23 0.84 -5.69
CA GLN A 158 -1.15 -0.23 -5.33
C GLN A 158 -2.19 0.30 -4.36
N ILE A 159 -3.46 0.05 -4.66
CA ILE A 159 -4.60 0.47 -3.86
C ILE A 159 -5.40 -0.77 -3.48
N ASP A 160 -5.49 -1.06 -2.19
CA ASP A 160 -6.08 -2.27 -1.66
C ASP A 160 -5.51 -3.54 -2.34
N GLU A 161 -6.40 -4.45 -2.72
CA GLU A 161 -6.09 -5.69 -3.46
C GLU A 161 -6.23 -5.52 -4.98
N ASN A 162 -6.32 -4.28 -5.49
CA ASN A 162 -6.35 -4.04 -6.93
C ASN A 162 -4.98 -4.32 -7.58
N MET A 163 -4.99 -4.57 -8.90
CA MET A 163 -3.75 -4.74 -9.66
C MET A 163 -2.87 -3.49 -9.54
N ALA A 164 -1.57 -3.70 -9.33
CA ALA A 164 -0.61 -2.61 -9.26
C ALA A 164 -0.52 -1.85 -10.59
N GLU A 165 -0.50 -0.52 -10.50
CA GLU A 165 -0.41 0.39 -11.63
C GLU A 165 1.03 0.92 -11.74
N TYR A 166 1.57 0.95 -12.96
CA TYR A 166 2.95 1.31 -13.24
C TYR A 166 3.01 2.59 -14.06
N PHE A 167 3.85 3.53 -13.63
CA PHE A 167 4.06 4.82 -14.26
C PHE A 167 5.56 5.12 -14.35
N ASN A 168 5.93 6.00 -15.28
CA ASN A 168 7.28 6.54 -15.39
C ASN A 168 7.22 8.07 -15.35
N LEU A 169 8.08 8.69 -14.56
CA LEU A 169 8.32 10.12 -14.50
C LEU A 169 9.23 10.55 -15.65
N THR A 170 9.15 11.82 -16.04
CA THR A 170 9.98 12.42 -17.09
C THR A 170 10.99 13.44 -16.55
N SER A 171 10.87 13.82 -15.27
CA SER A 171 11.77 14.72 -14.57
C SER A 171 12.98 14.01 -13.94
N ASP A 172 13.73 14.76 -13.11
CA ASP A 172 14.82 14.25 -12.28
C ASP A 172 14.40 12.99 -11.48
N VAL A 173 15.39 12.17 -11.13
CA VAL A 173 15.24 10.92 -10.37
C VAL A 173 15.47 11.12 -8.87
N GLU A 174 15.95 12.28 -8.44
CA GLU A 174 16.18 12.60 -7.02
C GLU A 174 15.11 13.53 -6.46
N PHE A 175 14.64 13.23 -5.25
CA PHE A 175 13.84 14.12 -4.43
C PHE A 175 14.75 14.66 -3.32
N ASN A 176 15.18 15.91 -3.45
CA ASN A 176 16.27 16.51 -2.69
C ASN A 176 15.79 17.35 -1.51
N GLY A 177 16.62 17.49 -0.49
CA GLY A 177 16.42 18.45 0.59
C GLY A 177 15.06 18.37 1.28
N LEU A 178 14.57 17.18 1.63
CA LEU A 178 13.28 17.04 2.32
C LEU A 178 13.20 17.94 3.55
N ARG A 179 12.14 18.75 3.60
CA ARG A 179 11.88 19.75 4.64
C ARG A 179 10.85 19.23 5.63
N SER A 180 9.67 18.88 5.11
CA SER A 180 8.53 18.50 5.96
C SER A 180 7.60 17.51 5.29
N MET A 181 6.91 16.74 6.12
CA MET A 181 5.80 15.87 5.76
C MET A 181 4.55 16.27 6.55
N ILE A 182 3.48 16.61 5.85
CA ILE A 182 2.26 17.17 6.42
C ILE A 182 1.08 16.24 6.14
N LEU A 183 0.31 15.96 7.20
CA LEU A 183 -1.00 15.30 7.16
C LEU A 183 -2.07 16.28 7.60
N GLY A 184 -3.21 16.29 6.90
CA GLY A 184 -4.31 17.19 7.22
C GLY A 184 -4.15 18.57 6.59
N ARG A 185 -4.37 19.62 7.37
CA ARG A 185 -4.34 21.01 6.90
C ARG A 185 -2.92 21.51 6.67
N VAL A 186 -2.69 22.18 5.55
CA VAL A 186 -1.43 22.89 5.29
C VAL A 186 -1.62 24.37 5.62
N GLN A 187 -0.76 24.92 6.47
CA GLN A 187 -0.90 26.31 6.97
C GLN A 187 -0.33 27.34 6.00
N ASP A 188 0.88 27.10 5.50
CA ASP A 188 1.52 27.94 4.49
C ASP A 188 1.43 27.25 3.14
N THR A 189 0.67 27.85 2.23
CA THR A 189 0.42 27.34 0.88
C THR A 189 0.96 28.23 -0.22
N SER A 190 1.80 29.21 0.14
CA SER A 190 2.33 30.22 -0.78
C SER A 190 3.20 29.64 -1.92
N GLU A 191 3.78 28.46 -1.70
CA GLU A 191 4.66 27.77 -2.64
C GLU A 191 3.90 26.91 -3.67
N PHE A 192 2.59 26.73 -3.51
CA PHE A 192 1.77 25.86 -4.35
C PHE A 192 0.91 26.67 -5.33
N ASP A 193 0.54 26.02 -6.45
CA ASP A 193 -0.45 26.61 -7.36
C ASP A 193 -1.81 26.80 -6.65
N PRO A 194 -2.64 27.75 -7.13
CA PRO A 194 -3.89 28.11 -6.45
C PRO A 194 -4.84 26.93 -6.21
N ASP A 195 -4.86 25.96 -7.11
CA ASP A 195 -5.74 24.80 -7.00
C ASP A 195 -5.30 23.88 -5.85
N LEU A 196 -4.01 23.53 -5.80
CA LEU A 196 -3.45 22.73 -4.71
C LEU A 196 -3.50 23.50 -3.38
N ALA A 197 -3.14 24.79 -3.38
CA ALA A 197 -3.17 25.65 -2.21
C ALA A 197 -4.56 25.68 -1.54
N ARG A 198 -5.64 25.79 -2.35
CA ARG A 198 -7.02 25.78 -1.85
C ARG A 198 -7.40 24.44 -1.21
N ILE A 199 -7.00 23.31 -1.80
CA ILE A 199 -7.30 21.98 -1.29
C ILE A 199 -6.50 21.71 -0.01
N ALA A 200 -5.22 22.08 0.00
CA ALA A 200 -4.31 21.93 1.12
C ALA A 200 -4.76 22.76 2.34
N ALA A 201 -5.20 23.99 2.12
CA ALA A 201 -5.71 24.88 3.17
C ALA A 201 -7.09 24.47 3.72
N ALA A 202 -7.88 23.70 2.95
CA ALA A 202 -9.16 23.15 3.41
C ALA A 202 -8.98 22.02 4.43
N GLY A 203 -7.84 21.32 4.39
CA GLY A 203 -7.51 20.21 5.27
C GLY A 203 -8.30 18.94 4.99
N PHE A 204 -7.95 17.89 5.73
CA PHE A 204 -8.54 16.56 5.59
C PHE A 204 -9.53 16.29 6.73
N THR A 205 -10.67 15.70 6.39
CA THR A 205 -11.66 15.20 7.33
C THR A 205 -11.86 13.71 7.08
N GLY A 206 -11.66 12.92 8.13
CA GLY A 206 -11.76 11.47 8.04
C GLY A 206 -10.92 10.76 9.08
N CYS A 207 -10.48 9.56 8.76
CA CYS A 207 -9.54 8.80 9.57
C CYS A 207 -8.33 8.43 8.75
N MET A 208 -7.14 8.47 9.35
CA MET A 208 -5.90 7.95 8.76
C MET A 208 -5.25 6.97 9.73
N SER A 209 -4.62 5.94 9.18
CA SER A 209 -3.84 4.96 9.90
C SER A 209 -2.62 4.57 9.09
N ALA A 210 -1.68 3.87 9.75
CA ALA A 210 -0.56 3.22 9.07
C ALA A 210 0.34 4.15 8.23
N VAL A 211 0.33 5.47 8.50
CA VAL A 211 1.11 6.41 7.69
C VAL A 211 2.59 6.15 7.89
N LEU A 212 3.26 5.86 6.78
CA LEU A 212 4.67 5.53 6.70
C LEU A 212 5.28 6.20 5.46
N PHE A 213 6.41 6.87 5.64
CA PHE A 213 7.29 7.33 4.59
C PHE A 213 8.67 6.73 4.85
N ASN A 214 9.11 5.81 4.00
CA ASN A 214 10.27 4.96 4.21
C ASN A 214 10.19 4.26 5.59
N THR A 215 10.98 4.70 6.56
CA THR A 215 10.99 4.17 7.93
C THR A 215 10.29 5.09 8.94
N ILE A 216 9.81 6.26 8.51
CA ILE A 216 9.25 7.31 9.36
C ILE A 216 7.74 7.16 9.43
N SER A 217 7.19 7.03 10.64
CA SER A 217 5.74 7.04 10.87
C SER A 217 5.32 8.33 11.60
N PRO A 218 4.89 9.38 10.87
CA PRO A 218 4.56 10.68 11.47
C PRO A 218 3.35 10.60 12.41
N LEU A 219 2.38 9.76 12.08
CA LEU A 219 1.19 9.58 12.90
C LEU A 219 1.51 8.91 14.24
N LYS A 220 2.42 7.92 14.23
CA LYS A 220 2.89 7.26 15.45
C LYS A 220 3.72 8.21 16.30
N ALA A 221 4.61 8.98 15.68
CA ALA A 221 5.40 10.02 16.35
C ALA A 221 4.50 11.05 17.04
N ALA A 222 3.49 11.57 16.35
CA ALA A 222 2.56 12.56 16.89
C ALA A 222 1.70 12.03 18.06
N LEU A 223 1.29 10.76 18.03
CA LEU A 223 0.42 10.19 19.05
C LEU A 223 1.16 9.64 20.27
N LEU A 224 2.33 9.02 20.07
CA LEU A 224 3.05 8.31 21.12
C LEU A 224 4.23 9.10 21.70
N HIS A 225 4.76 10.06 20.94
CA HIS A 225 5.96 10.82 21.27
C HIS A 225 5.79 12.33 21.02
N PRO A 226 4.73 12.98 21.54
CA PRO A 226 4.43 14.38 21.23
C PRO A 226 5.54 15.36 21.65
N ASP A 227 6.26 15.07 22.74
CA ASP A 227 7.28 15.99 23.28
C ASP A 227 8.71 15.71 22.78
N SER A 228 8.96 14.52 22.24
CA SER A 228 10.30 14.05 21.86
C SER A 228 10.49 13.82 20.36
N SER A 229 9.39 13.72 19.60
CA SER A 229 9.46 13.58 18.16
C SER A 229 9.53 14.94 17.45
N PRO A 230 10.08 15.01 16.24
CA PRO A 230 10.10 16.26 15.45
C PRO A 230 8.73 16.53 14.80
N THR A 231 7.64 16.28 15.52
CA THR A 231 6.27 16.54 15.05
C THR A 231 5.66 17.76 15.72
N THR A 232 4.89 18.52 14.96
CA THR A 232 4.03 19.60 15.48
C THR A 232 2.59 19.29 15.12
N VAL A 233 1.71 19.27 16.12
CA VAL A 233 0.29 19.02 15.94
C VAL A 233 -0.49 20.31 16.19
N ILE A 234 -1.33 20.71 15.24
CA ILE A 234 -2.24 21.85 15.35
C ILE A 234 -3.67 21.34 15.22
N GLY A 235 -4.55 21.79 16.10
CA GLY A 235 -5.96 21.39 16.12
C GLY A 235 -6.19 20.03 16.80
N PRO A 236 -7.45 19.54 16.81
CA PRO A 236 -7.82 18.35 17.55
C PRO A 236 -7.34 17.08 16.84
N LEU A 237 -6.51 16.29 17.50
CA LEU A 237 -6.09 14.96 17.04
C LEU A 237 -6.52 13.93 18.08
N VAL A 238 -7.36 12.98 17.69
CA VAL A 238 -7.89 11.95 18.60
C VAL A 238 -7.61 10.59 18.01
N GLN A 239 -7.06 9.69 18.83
CA GLN A 239 -6.86 8.30 18.44
C GLN A 239 -8.20 7.67 18.05
N SER A 240 -8.21 6.91 16.97
CA SER A 240 -9.40 6.28 16.41
C SER A 240 -9.11 4.82 16.09
N ARG A 241 -10.13 4.05 15.73
CA ARG A 241 -9.96 2.70 15.17
C ARG A 241 -10.13 2.64 13.66
N CYS A 242 -10.33 3.80 13.00
CA CYS A 242 -10.63 3.92 11.57
C CYS A 242 -11.68 2.94 11.00
N GLY A 243 -12.53 2.36 11.85
CA GLY A 243 -13.54 1.39 11.46
C GLY A 243 -13.15 -0.10 11.56
N SER A 244 -12.14 -0.49 12.35
CA SER A 244 -11.95 -1.92 12.67
C SER A 244 -13.25 -2.52 13.24
N PRO A 245 -13.78 -3.62 12.69
CA PRO A 245 -15.02 -4.21 13.15
C PRO A 245 -14.78 -4.86 14.53
N SER A 246 -14.98 -4.10 15.59
CA SER A 246 -15.04 -4.62 16.95
C SER A 246 -16.07 -3.81 17.76
N GLY A 247 -17.31 -4.33 17.74
CA GLY A 247 -18.33 -4.22 18.78
C GLY A 247 -18.72 -2.83 19.28
N GLY A 248 -19.81 -2.29 18.73
CA GLY A 248 -20.53 -1.16 19.33
C GLY A 248 -21.32 -0.38 18.29
N SER A 249 -22.57 -0.78 18.06
CA SER A 249 -23.52 0.03 17.31
C SER A 249 -23.69 1.40 18.00
N PRO A 250 -23.82 2.52 17.26
CA PRO A 250 -24.07 3.81 17.87
C PRO A 250 -25.52 3.85 18.37
N ALA A 251 -25.71 3.76 19.69
CA ALA A 251 -27.00 4.05 20.29
C ALA A 251 -27.27 5.55 20.13
N ALA A 252 -28.33 5.87 19.38
CA ALA A 252 -28.90 7.19 19.29
C ALA A 252 -29.28 7.68 20.69
N GLU A 253 -28.74 8.83 21.09
CA GLU A 253 -29.21 9.59 22.24
C GLU A 253 -30.68 9.97 21.98
N THR A 254 -31.59 9.33 22.71
CA THR A 254 -32.98 9.79 22.79
C THR A 254 -33.16 10.49 24.12
N VAL A 255 -33.59 11.73 24.00
CA VAL A 255 -33.72 12.78 25.00
C VAL A 255 -34.61 12.38 26.18
N HIS A 256 -34.19 12.82 27.37
CA HIS A 256 -34.85 12.70 28.66
C HIS A 256 -36.30 13.21 28.70
N THR A 257 -37.20 12.42 29.31
CA THR A 257 -38.46 12.91 29.92
C THR A 257 -38.82 12.12 31.18
N LEU A 258 -38.57 12.75 32.33
CA LEU A 258 -39.35 12.91 33.57
C LEU A 258 -40.34 11.83 34.13
N SER A 259 -40.33 11.80 35.47
CA SER A 259 -41.37 11.34 36.43
C SER A 259 -41.39 9.84 36.73
N GLY A 260 -41.23 9.30 37.95
CA GLY A 260 -41.46 9.79 39.31
C GLY A 260 -42.58 8.95 39.94
N GLN A 261 -42.28 8.00 40.84
CA GLN A 261 -43.14 7.55 41.97
C GLN A 261 -42.49 6.43 42.82
N SER A 262 -42.45 6.68 44.13
CA SER A 262 -42.47 5.82 45.33
C SER A 262 -42.52 4.28 45.25
N GLY A 263 -41.57 3.64 45.96
CA GLY A 263 -41.74 2.60 47.01
C GLY A 263 -42.47 1.27 46.73
N SER A 264 -41.78 0.14 46.93
CA SER A 264 -42.18 -0.94 47.87
C SER A 264 -41.19 -2.12 47.79
N VAL A 265 -40.94 -2.72 48.95
CA VAL A 265 -40.20 -3.98 49.15
C VAL A 265 -41.14 -5.14 48.84
N GLU A 266 -40.76 -6.06 47.94
CA GLU A 266 -41.27 -7.44 47.98
C GLU A 266 -40.29 -8.43 47.32
N MET A 267 -40.21 -9.59 47.93
CA MET A 267 -39.24 -10.66 47.77
C MET A 267 -39.79 -11.75 46.83
N GLY A 268 -39.02 -12.25 45.85
CA GLY A 268 -39.31 -13.57 45.26
C GLY A 268 -38.92 -13.80 43.79
N GLN A 269 -38.07 -14.83 43.60
CA GLN A 269 -37.89 -15.70 42.42
C GLN A 269 -36.89 -15.29 41.30
N PRO A 270 -35.83 -16.10 41.04
CA PRO A 270 -35.03 -15.98 39.84
C PRO A 270 -35.65 -16.84 38.71
N LEU A 271 -36.13 -16.17 37.67
CA LEU A 271 -36.55 -16.83 36.44
C LEU A 271 -35.30 -17.17 35.62
N VAL A 272 -34.95 -18.45 35.59
CA VAL A 272 -33.86 -18.99 34.76
C VAL A 272 -34.37 -19.07 33.33
N ASN A 273 -34.13 -18.02 32.52
CA ASN A 273 -34.38 -18.08 31.09
C ASN A 273 -33.31 -18.96 30.43
N ALA A 274 -33.68 -20.22 30.20
CA ALA A 274 -32.98 -21.15 29.36
C ALA A 274 -32.87 -20.58 27.94
N VAL A 275 -31.70 -20.02 27.61
CA VAL A 275 -31.29 -19.82 26.21
C VAL A 275 -30.99 -21.21 25.66
N LYS A 276 -31.99 -21.82 25.01
CA LYS A 276 -31.81 -23.00 24.18
C LYS A 276 -30.97 -22.59 22.98
N SER A 277 -29.68 -22.90 23.04
CA SER A 277 -28.74 -22.63 21.96
C SER A 277 -28.94 -23.64 20.83
N ASP A 278 -29.25 -23.13 19.64
CA ASP A 278 -29.26 -23.87 18.37
C ASP A 278 -27.85 -24.25 17.90
N SER A 279 -27.02 -24.78 18.80
CA SER A 279 -25.63 -25.19 18.50
C SER A 279 -25.54 -26.54 17.79
N ALA A 280 -26.63 -27.31 17.73
CA ALA A 280 -26.67 -28.60 17.04
C ALA A 280 -26.84 -28.45 15.51
N LEU A 281 -27.54 -27.40 15.06
CA LEU A 281 -27.78 -27.14 13.63
C LEU A 281 -26.51 -26.61 12.92
N ILE A 282 -25.72 -25.80 13.62
CA ILE A 282 -24.50 -25.18 13.05
C ILE A 282 -23.40 -26.24 12.86
N GLY A 283 -23.24 -27.17 13.80
CA GLY A 283 -22.28 -28.28 13.67
C GLY A 283 -22.67 -29.28 12.57
N GLY A 284 -23.97 -29.56 12.42
CA GLY A 284 -24.48 -30.49 11.40
C GLY A 284 -24.25 -30.02 9.97
N VAL A 285 -24.46 -28.73 9.70
CA VAL A 285 -24.23 -28.16 8.35
C VAL A 285 -22.75 -28.18 8.00
N ILE A 286 -21.86 -27.84 8.94
CA ILE A 286 -20.41 -27.88 8.72
C ILE A 286 -19.94 -29.31 8.44
N ALA A 287 -20.42 -30.29 9.23
CA ALA A 287 -20.10 -31.70 9.03
C ALA A 287 -20.59 -32.22 7.66
N LEU A 288 -21.78 -31.81 7.22
CA LEU A 288 -22.33 -32.17 5.91
C LEU A 288 -21.46 -31.64 4.76
N VAL A 289 -21.06 -30.37 4.82
CA VAL A 289 -20.23 -29.74 3.78
C VAL A 289 -18.85 -30.42 3.68
N ILE A 290 -18.23 -30.72 4.83
CA ILE A 290 -16.96 -31.44 4.87
C ILE A 290 -17.10 -32.86 4.30
N PHE A 291 -18.17 -33.57 4.65
CA PHE A 291 -18.40 -34.92 4.14
C PHE A 291 -18.59 -34.95 2.62
N VAL A 292 -19.36 -34.02 2.06
CA VAL A 292 -19.60 -33.94 0.62
C VAL A 292 -18.31 -33.58 -0.15
N THR A 293 -17.53 -32.61 0.36
CA THR A 293 -16.27 -32.20 -0.27
C THR A 293 -15.22 -33.30 -0.25
N LEU A 294 -15.05 -34.02 0.87
CA LEU A 294 -14.14 -35.16 0.96
C LEU A 294 -14.57 -36.31 0.05
N SER A 295 -15.88 -36.58 -0.04
CA SER A 295 -16.42 -37.63 -0.90
C SER A 295 -16.19 -37.32 -2.38
N ALA A 296 -16.48 -36.09 -2.82
CA ALA A 296 -16.22 -35.64 -4.19
C ALA A 296 -14.72 -35.69 -4.53
N SER A 297 -13.86 -35.26 -3.60
CA SER A 297 -12.40 -35.30 -3.76
C SER A 297 -11.88 -36.74 -3.89
N ALA A 298 -12.41 -37.68 -3.09
CA ALA A 298 -12.03 -39.09 -3.18
C ALA A 298 -12.47 -39.73 -4.51
N ILE A 299 -13.66 -39.38 -5.01
CA ILE A 299 -14.15 -39.83 -6.32
C ILE A 299 -13.29 -39.25 -7.44
N MET A 300 -13.00 -37.96 -7.41
CA MET A 300 -12.14 -37.28 -8.38
C MET A 300 -10.72 -37.87 -8.37
N ALA A 301 -10.15 -38.10 -7.20
CA ALA A 301 -8.85 -38.75 -7.05
C ALA A 301 -8.87 -40.15 -7.66
N ARG A 302 -9.87 -41.00 -7.34
CA ARG A 302 -10.00 -42.33 -7.94
C ARG A 302 -10.17 -42.28 -9.46
N PHE A 303 -10.92 -41.31 -9.97
CA PHE A 303 -11.10 -41.11 -11.41
C PHE A 303 -9.78 -40.72 -12.09
N LEU A 304 -9.05 -39.76 -11.51
CA LEU A 304 -7.74 -39.34 -12.00
C LEU A 304 -6.70 -40.46 -11.90
N TYR A 305 -6.70 -41.24 -10.80
CA TYR A 305 -5.85 -42.42 -10.67
C TYR A 305 -6.18 -43.45 -11.76
N ARG A 306 -7.45 -43.83 -11.93
CA ARG A 306 -7.86 -44.77 -13.00
C ARG A 306 -7.50 -44.27 -14.41
N ARG A 307 -7.64 -42.97 -14.67
CA ARG A 307 -7.26 -42.35 -15.95
C ARG A 307 -5.75 -42.25 -16.14
N LYS A 308 -4.97 -42.15 -15.05
CA LYS A 308 -3.50 -42.15 -15.10
C LYS A 308 -2.89 -43.55 -15.28
N TRP A 309 -3.61 -44.61 -14.92
CA TRP A 309 -3.21 -45.99 -15.19
C TRP A 309 -3.42 -46.43 -16.65
N THR A 310 -4.33 -45.79 -17.39
CA THR A 310 -4.55 -46.06 -18.83
C THR A 310 -3.52 -45.41 -19.76
N CYS A 311 -2.71 -44.44 -19.28
CA CYS A 311 -1.59 -43.88 -20.05
C CYS A 311 -0.23 -44.51 -19.75
N ARG A 312 -0.09 -45.39 -18.74
CA ARG A 312 1.22 -45.94 -18.33
C ARG A 312 1.49 -47.36 -18.82
N SER A 313 0.60 -47.95 -19.61
CA SER A 313 0.77 -49.32 -20.12
C SER A 313 0.66 -49.37 -21.65
N GLN A 314 1.44 -48.54 -22.34
CA GLN A 314 1.80 -48.83 -23.74
C GLN A 314 3.19 -48.27 -24.10
N ASP A 315 4.12 -48.31 -23.15
CA ASP A 315 5.53 -48.26 -23.49
C ASP A 315 6.15 -49.62 -23.15
N VAL A 316 6.95 -50.13 -24.09
CA VAL A 316 7.62 -51.43 -24.14
C VAL A 316 6.80 -52.57 -24.79
N LYS A 317 6.86 -52.67 -26.13
CA LYS A 317 7.49 -53.81 -26.86
C LYS A 317 7.55 -53.59 -28.38
N THR A 318 8.76 -53.27 -28.86
CA THR A 318 9.49 -53.73 -30.07
C THR A 318 8.82 -53.81 -31.48
N VAL A 319 9.60 -53.32 -32.46
CA VAL A 319 9.76 -53.71 -33.89
C VAL A 319 9.24 -52.69 -34.93
N LYS A 320 10.19 -52.03 -35.63
CA LYS A 320 10.11 -51.50 -37.01
C LYS A 320 10.53 -52.64 -37.99
N PRO A 321 10.27 -52.63 -39.32
CA PRO A 321 9.73 -51.57 -40.19
C PRO A 321 8.72 -52.07 -41.27
N ASP A 322 8.37 -51.16 -42.19
CA ASP A 322 7.94 -51.35 -43.58
C ASP A 322 6.45 -51.53 -43.98
N ASP A 323 6.03 -50.50 -44.74
CA ASP A 323 5.24 -50.39 -45.97
C ASP A 323 4.15 -51.39 -46.41
N CYS A 324 3.16 -50.77 -47.06
CA CYS A 324 1.91 -51.25 -47.69
C CYS A 324 2.05 -52.46 -48.64
N PRO A 325 1.01 -53.30 -48.85
CA PRO A 325 0.10 -53.16 -50.03
C PRO A 325 -1.35 -53.71 -49.76
N GLU A 326 -2.42 -53.52 -50.56
CA GLU A 326 -2.66 -53.97 -51.94
C GLU A 326 -3.87 -53.28 -52.66
N LEU A 327 -3.78 -53.37 -53.99
CA LEU A 327 -4.55 -52.88 -55.17
C LEU A 327 -5.92 -53.63 -55.37
N PRO A 328 -6.74 -53.51 -56.48
CA PRO A 328 -6.40 -52.96 -57.81
C PRO A 328 -7.50 -52.36 -58.77
N PHE A 329 -7.00 -51.86 -59.93
CA PHE A 329 -7.59 -51.70 -61.30
C PHE A 329 -8.80 -50.75 -61.52
N SER A 330 -9.00 -49.99 -62.62
CA SER A 330 -8.29 -49.73 -63.90
C SER A 330 -8.97 -48.55 -64.66
N SER A 331 -8.30 -48.03 -65.71
CA SER A 331 -8.79 -47.13 -66.80
C SER A 331 -9.00 -45.66 -66.41
N GLN A 332 -8.70 -44.63 -67.21
CA GLN A 332 -8.63 -44.48 -68.67
C GLN A 332 -8.03 -43.08 -68.99
N ASN A 333 -7.28 -42.96 -70.10
CA ASN A 333 -7.02 -41.77 -70.96
C ASN A 333 -6.66 -40.40 -70.31
N ASN A 334 -5.79 -39.53 -70.82
CA ASN A 334 -5.35 -39.29 -72.19
C ASN A 334 -4.08 -38.40 -72.21
N SER A 335 -3.37 -38.53 -73.33
CA SER A 335 -2.29 -37.75 -73.95
C SER A 335 -2.10 -36.23 -73.67
N HIS A 336 -0.81 -35.85 -73.79
CA HIS A 336 -0.21 -34.58 -74.25
C HIS A 336 -0.26 -33.37 -73.28
N SER A 337 0.80 -32.57 -73.08
CA SER A 337 2.13 -32.44 -73.70
C SER A 337 2.95 -31.43 -72.88
N THR A 338 4.26 -31.68 -72.74
CA THR A 338 5.42 -30.75 -72.84
C THR A 338 5.21 -29.28 -72.43
N GLY A 339 5.95 -28.62 -71.55
CA GLY A 339 7.33 -28.74 -71.07
C GLY A 339 7.94 -27.31 -70.95
N SER A 340 8.94 -27.14 -70.08
CA SER A 340 9.82 -25.94 -69.89
C SER A 340 9.20 -24.65 -69.31
N SER A 341 9.87 -23.83 -68.51
CA SER A 341 11.25 -23.83 -67.98
C SER A 341 11.37 -22.81 -66.84
N GLU A 342 12.32 -23.05 -65.94
CA GLU A 342 13.24 -22.08 -65.34
C GLU A 342 13.40 -20.76 -66.14
N ASN A 343 13.43 -19.59 -65.47
CA ASN A 343 14.65 -19.00 -64.91
C ASN A 343 14.45 -17.53 -64.50
N GLN A 344 15.22 -17.13 -63.50
CA GLN A 344 15.27 -15.81 -62.86
C GLN A 344 16.37 -14.95 -63.49
N LYS A 345 16.12 -13.65 -63.75
CA LYS A 345 17.14 -12.57 -63.72
C LYS A 345 16.54 -11.17 -63.84
N GLU A 346 16.98 -10.30 -62.92
CA GLU A 346 16.68 -8.88 -62.75
C GLU A 346 17.39 -7.98 -63.77
N TYR A 347 16.88 -6.76 -64.00
CA TYR A 347 17.65 -5.51 -64.24
C TYR A 347 16.79 -4.24 -63.97
N PHE A 348 17.52 -3.11 -63.82
CA PHE A 348 17.19 -1.66 -63.69
C PHE A 348 17.34 -1.10 -62.25
N ILE A 349 18.25 -0.19 -61.91
CA ILE A 349 19.33 0.58 -62.59
C ILE A 349 20.53 0.65 -61.63
#